data_AF-A0A0K8VFA1-F1
#
_entry.id   AF-A0A0K8VFA1-F1
#
_cell.length_a   1.000
_cell.length_b   1.000
_cell.length_c   1.000
_cell.angle_alpha   90.00
_cell.angle_beta   90.00
_cell.angle_gamma   90.00
#
_symmetry.space_group_name_H-M   'P 1'
#
loop_
_entity.id
_entity.type
_entity.pdbx_description
1 polymer ?
#
loop_
_entity_poly.entity_id
_entity_poly.type
_entity_poly.pdbx_seq_one_letter_code
_entity_poly.pdbx_strand_id
1 'polypeptide(L)'
;LCTKKIRLIKLLSFYFSSRTPFHVDVFGSFSWSANVYGCKKWILLPPGEELKLLDQYKKLPCEINEETLRKSKIKYFVVYQKQNEGIFVPSGWYHQVTNITDTISVNHNWFNAANLKYIWNNISSNLRKVVIEINDFRRSHNFNEQCQQILHVDFGINIAEFLEILCFIAKRRLFLLKKQGNSNIKNIQCPSSHMFYINDFHIYYDLKNIDTVLKTMIQDKFVHNCSRLYNKCIKFISLINQYTSLINKNIPYVLKTNMLKTIYSLTDI
;
A
#
# COMPACT_ATOMS: atom_id res chain seq x y z
N LEU A 1 -0.51 3.15 -14.29
CA LEU A 1 -0.50 3.34 -12.83
C LEU A 1 -0.66 4.82 -12.52
N CYS A 2 -1.83 5.25 -12.03
CA CYS A 2 -1.98 6.64 -11.56
C CYS A 2 -1.72 6.63 -10.05
N THR A 3 -0.45 6.46 -9.69
CA THR A 3 0.01 6.76 -8.34
C THR A 3 -0.08 8.27 -8.18
N LYS A 4 -0.78 8.77 -7.14
CA LYS A 4 -0.34 10.06 -6.61
C LYS A 4 1.13 9.86 -6.29
N LYS A 5 2.00 10.75 -6.79
CA LYS A 5 3.38 10.84 -6.36
C LYS A 5 3.38 11.00 -4.85
N ILE A 6 3.49 9.90 -4.10
CA ILE A 6 4.21 9.94 -2.84
C ILE A 6 5.64 10.20 -3.31
N ARG A 7 5.97 11.48 -3.43
CA ARG A 7 7.29 11.97 -3.83
C ARG A 7 8.25 11.38 -2.83
N LEU A 8 8.96 10.34 -3.23
CA LEU A 8 10.25 9.90 -2.74
C LEU A 8 10.80 8.95 -3.82
N ILE A 9 11.15 9.49 -4.98
CA ILE A 9 12.36 8.96 -5.65
C ILE A 9 13.47 9.56 -4.81
N LYS A 10 13.94 8.77 -3.85
CA LYS A 10 14.98 9.21 -2.93
C LYS A 10 16.28 8.73 -3.55
N LEU A 11 16.99 9.65 -4.22
CA LEU A 11 18.42 9.44 -4.45
C LEU A 11 19.07 9.60 -3.08
N LEU A 12 19.49 8.48 -2.51
CA LEU A 12 20.09 8.48 -1.18
C LEU A 12 21.57 8.21 -1.35
N SER A 13 22.38 9.21 -1.01
CA SER A 13 23.80 9.05 -0.75
C SER A 13 23.96 8.81 0.74
N PHE A 14 24.57 7.70 1.11
CA PHE A 14 24.79 7.34 2.50
C PHE A 14 26.25 6.95 2.73
N TYR A 15 26.78 7.39 3.87
CA TYR A 15 28.12 7.05 4.33
C TYR A 15 28.19 5.58 4.79
N PHE A 16 29.37 5.00 4.68
CA PHE A 16 29.71 3.69 5.25
C PHE A 16 29.19 3.52 6.70
N SER A 17 28.68 2.33 7.00
CA SER A 17 28.12 1.93 8.31
C SER A 17 26.83 2.64 8.74
N SER A 18 26.27 3.54 7.93
CA SER A 18 24.91 4.04 8.17
C SER A 18 23.87 2.91 8.03
N ARG A 19 22.82 2.98 8.86
CA ARG A 19 21.80 1.94 8.99
C ARG A 19 20.41 2.54 8.96
N THR A 20 19.51 1.88 8.23
CA THR A 20 18.06 2.08 8.38
C THR A 20 17.56 1.06 9.42
N PRO A 21 16.92 1.51 10.52
CA PRO A 21 16.41 0.65 11.58
C PRO A 21 15.48 -0.46 11.08
N PHE A 22 15.22 -1.45 11.92
CA PHE A 22 14.25 -2.49 11.66
C PHE A 22 12.83 -1.91 11.57
N HIS A 23 12.21 -2.01 10.39
CA HIS A 23 10.91 -1.41 10.13
C HIS A 23 10.16 -2.14 9.01
N VAL A 24 8.89 -1.80 8.85
CA VAL A 24 8.13 -2.06 7.63
C VAL A 24 7.96 -0.74 6.90
N ASP A 25 7.94 -0.77 5.57
CA ASP A 25 7.77 0.40 4.73
C ASP A 25 6.49 1.20 5.10
N VAL A 26 6.54 2.52 4.85
CA VAL A 26 5.44 3.45 5.16
C VAL A 26 4.12 2.92 4.57
N PHE A 27 3.04 3.02 5.34
CA PHE A 27 1.72 2.47 5.02
C PHE A 27 1.63 0.94 4.94
N GLY A 28 2.73 0.21 5.08
CA GLY A 28 2.82 -1.18 4.63
C GLY A 28 2.81 -1.27 3.11
N SER A 29 3.44 -0.32 2.42
CA SER A 29 3.54 -0.28 0.96
C SER A 29 4.48 -1.37 0.42
N PHE A 30 4.45 -1.56 -0.90
CA PHE A 30 5.55 -2.21 -1.61
C PHE A 30 6.71 -1.23 -1.75
N SER A 31 7.94 -1.74 -1.87
CA SER A 31 9.07 -0.92 -2.28
C SER A 31 10.02 -1.64 -3.23
N TRP A 32 10.83 -0.85 -3.94
CA TRP A 32 11.99 -1.35 -4.66
C TRP A 32 13.18 -0.44 -4.41
N SER A 33 14.38 -1.02 -4.44
CA SER A 33 15.64 -0.31 -4.36
C SER A 33 16.57 -0.78 -5.47
N ALA A 34 17.05 0.14 -6.30
CA ALA A 34 18.10 -0.10 -7.29
C ALA A 34 19.40 0.51 -6.79
N ASN A 35 20.41 -0.32 -6.61
CA ASN A 35 21.70 0.11 -6.08
C ASN A 35 22.61 0.58 -7.20
N VAL A 36 23.01 1.85 -7.17
CA VAL A 36 23.80 2.51 -8.23
C VAL A 36 25.30 2.37 -7.96
N TYR A 37 25.69 2.41 -6.69
CA TYR A 37 27.08 2.29 -6.24
C TYR A 37 27.12 1.74 -4.81
N GLY A 38 28.19 1.02 -4.46
CA GLY A 38 28.38 0.46 -3.12
C GLY A 38 27.69 -0.88 -2.90
N CYS A 39 27.49 -1.24 -1.64
CA CYS A 39 26.94 -2.53 -1.21
C CYS A 39 26.07 -2.36 0.04
N LYS A 40 24.87 -2.92 -0.01
CA LYS A 40 23.93 -2.93 1.11
C LYS A 40 23.70 -4.34 1.61
N LYS A 41 23.69 -4.50 2.93
CA LYS A 41 23.19 -5.70 3.59
C LYS A 41 21.74 -5.48 4.01
N TRP A 42 20.86 -6.34 3.52
CA TRP A 42 19.46 -6.41 3.90
C TRP A 42 19.25 -7.63 4.80
N ILE A 43 18.49 -7.45 5.87
CA ILE A 43 17.89 -8.55 6.63
C ILE A 43 16.38 -8.41 6.47
N LEU A 44 15.71 -9.39 5.88
CA LEU A 44 14.27 -9.36 5.58
C LEU A 44 13.54 -10.49 6.32
N LEU A 45 12.41 -10.16 6.93
CA LEU A 45 11.55 -11.09 7.65
C LEU A 45 10.18 -11.15 6.94
N PRO A 46 9.66 -12.36 6.63
CA PRO A 46 8.28 -12.52 6.19
C PRO A 46 7.29 -11.97 7.21
N PRO A 47 6.14 -11.43 6.77
CA PRO A 47 5.12 -10.91 7.68
C PRO A 47 4.68 -11.94 8.72
N GLY A 48 4.59 -11.53 9.98
CA GLY A 48 4.25 -12.35 11.13
C GLY A 48 5.47 -12.89 11.90
N GLU A 49 6.65 -12.95 11.29
CA GLU A 49 7.87 -13.36 12.00
C GLU A 49 8.35 -12.29 12.99
N GLU A 50 8.08 -11.01 12.71
CA GLU A 50 8.37 -9.90 13.62
C GLU A 50 7.64 -10.01 14.96
N LEU A 51 6.50 -10.70 15.02
CA LEU A 51 5.72 -10.86 16.26
C LEU A 51 6.49 -11.63 17.33
N LYS A 52 7.47 -12.46 16.93
CA LYS A 52 8.36 -13.19 17.83
C LYS A 52 9.44 -12.30 18.47
N LEU A 53 9.60 -11.07 17.98
CA LEU A 53 10.55 -10.08 18.49
C LEU A 53 9.90 -9.06 19.43
N LEU A 54 8.60 -9.16 19.68
CA LEU A 54 7.90 -8.25 20.58
C LEU A 54 8.42 -8.41 22.01
N ASP A 55 8.75 -7.29 22.64
CA ASP A 55 9.05 -7.25 24.07
C ASP A 55 7.78 -7.36 24.93
N GLN A 56 7.94 -7.31 26.25
CA GLN A 56 6.83 -7.34 27.22
C GLN A 56 5.83 -6.18 27.05
N TYR A 57 6.23 -5.10 26.37
CA TYR A 57 5.41 -3.92 26.07
C TYR A 57 4.86 -3.92 24.64
N LYS A 58 4.99 -5.04 23.91
CA LYS A 58 4.57 -5.19 22.52
C LYS A 58 5.28 -4.20 21.58
N LYS A 59 6.53 -3.85 21.88
CA LYS A 59 7.38 -3.03 21.01
C LYS A 59 8.36 -3.92 20.25
N LEU A 60 8.59 -3.57 19.00
CA LEU A 60 9.62 -4.20 18.18
C LEU A 60 10.98 -3.55 18.47
N PRO A 61 12.08 -4.31 18.37
CA PRO A 61 13.41 -3.75 18.53
C PRO A 61 13.73 -2.78 17.39
N CYS A 62 14.47 -1.72 17.68
CA CYS A 62 14.97 -0.81 16.64
C CYS A 62 16.01 -1.48 15.74
N GLU A 63 16.73 -2.48 16.26
CA GLU A 63 17.78 -3.18 15.54
C GLU A 63 17.69 -4.70 15.72
N ILE A 64 18.06 -5.41 14.66
CA ILE A 64 18.15 -6.87 14.64
C ILE A 64 19.54 -7.30 14.16
N ASN A 65 19.99 -8.46 14.62
CA ASN A 65 21.17 -9.13 14.11
C ASN A 65 20.91 -10.63 13.93
N GLU A 66 21.70 -11.28 13.09
CA GLU A 66 21.46 -12.68 12.73
C GLU A 66 21.54 -13.64 13.91
N GLU A 67 22.39 -13.36 14.90
CA GLU A 67 22.56 -14.22 16.06
C GLU A 67 21.28 -14.25 16.91
N THR A 68 20.70 -13.07 17.21
CA THR A 68 19.42 -12.99 17.93
C THR A 68 18.28 -13.61 17.13
N LEU A 69 18.23 -13.40 15.81
CA LEU A 69 17.19 -14.02 14.97
C LEU A 69 17.27 -15.56 14.97
N ARG A 70 18.48 -16.12 14.89
CA ARG A 70 18.70 -17.58 14.97
C ARG A 70 18.31 -18.14 16.33
N LYS A 71 18.72 -17.48 17.43
CA LYS A 71 18.35 -17.88 18.81
C LYS A 71 16.82 -17.90 18.99
N SER A 72 16.13 -16.91 18.43
CA SER A 72 14.67 -16.80 18.48
C SER A 72 13.93 -17.67 17.44
N LYS A 73 14.64 -18.50 16.67
CA LYS A 73 14.08 -19.38 15.62
C LYS A 73 13.19 -18.61 14.62
N ILE A 74 13.62 -17.41 14.27
CA ILE A 74 12.94 -16.56 13.29
C ILE A 74 13.34 -16.97 11.88
N LYS A 75 12.39 -17.00 10.96
CA LYS A 75 12.66 -17.15 9.52
C LYS A 75 13.05 -15.79 8.96
N TYR A 76 14.21 -15.70 8.33
CA TYR A 76 14.71 -14.47 7.73
C TYR A 76 15.59 -14.74 6.51
N PHE A 77 15.77 -13.73 5.69
CA PHE A 77 16.67 -13.71 4.53
C PHE A 77 17.74 -12.66 4.73
N VAL A 78 18.96 -12.97 4.28
CA VAL A 78 20.07 -12.01 4.22
C VAL A 78 20.44 -11.82 2.75
N VAL A 79 20.44 -10.57 2.31
CA VAL A 79 20.80 -10.22 0.93
C VAL A 79 21.90 -9.17 0.97
N TYR A 80 23.00 -9.45 0.28
CA TYR A 80 24.04 -8.46 0.01
C TYR A 80 23.80 -7.91 -1.39
N GLN A 81 23.11 -6.78 -1.46
CA GLN A 81 22.78 -6.10 -2.71
C GLN A 81 24.01 -5.33 -3.20
N LYS A 82 24.59 -5.79 -4.31
CA LYS A 82 25.76 -5.20 -4.97
C LYS A 82 25.35 -4.08 -5.91
N GLN A 83 26.35 -3.45 -6.54
CA GLN A 83 26.13 -2.45 -7.57
C GLN A 83 25.35 -3.02 -8.74
N ASN A 84 24.46 -2.21 -9.33
CA ASN A 84 23.57 -2.53 -10.45
C ASN A 84 22.50 -3.61 -10.16
N GLU A 85 22.33 -4.02 -8.89
CA GLU A 85 21.28 -4.94 -8.49
C GLU A 85 20.03 -4.20 -8.00
N GLY A 86 18.86 -4.75 -8.35
CA GLY A 86 17.56 -4.31 -7.85
C GLY A 86 17.00 -5.30 -6.83
N ILE A 87 16.40 -4.80 -5.76
CA ILE A 87 15.62 -5.60 -4.81
C ILE A 87 14.19 -5.08 -4.77
N PHE A 88 13.23 -6.00 -4.76
CA PHE A 88 11.82 -5.73 -4.50
C PHE A 88 11.48 -6.22 -3.09
N VAL A 89 10.79 -5.37 -2.32
CA VAL A 89 10.32 -5.68 -0.97
C VAL A 89 8.79 -5.78 -1.01
N PRO A 90 8.21 -6.96 -0.75
CA PRO A 90 6.77 -7.10 -0.75
C PRO A 90 6.11 -6.37 0.43
N SER A 91 4.83 -6.04 0.26
CA SER A 91 4.00 -5.38 1.27
C SER A 91 4.04 -6.15 2.61
N GLY A 92 4.32 -5.43 3.70
CA GLY A 92 4.31 -6.00 5.05
C GLY A 92 5.62 -6.67 5.50
N TRP A 93 6.64 -6.74 4.63
CA TRP A 93 7.92 -7.35 4.98
C TRP A 93 8.75 -6.42 5.85
N TYR A 94 9.01 -6.86 7.06
CA TYR A 94 9.89 -6.16 7.99
C TYR A 94 11.35 -6.35 7.57
N HIS A 95 12.14 -5.29 7.61
CA HIS A 95 13.51 -5.34 7.17
C HIS A 95 14.41 -4.31 7.84
N GLN A 96 15.71 -4.59 7.84
CA GLN A 96 16.79 -3.71 8.27
C GLN A 96 17.83 -3.62 7.16
N VAL A 97 18.38 -2.43 6.93
CA VAL A 97 19.37 -2.18 5.87
C VAL A 97 20.62 -1.53 6.45
N THR A 98 21.79 -2.10 6.17
CA THR A 98 23.09 -1.53 6.55
C THR A 98 23.94 -1.29 5.31
N ASN A 99 24.49 -0.09 5.16
CA ASN A 99 25.43 0.22 4.07
C ASN A 99 26.82 -0.33 4.44
N ILE A 100 27.25 -1.36 3.73
CA ILE A 100 28.53 -2.06 3.95
C ILE A 100 29.70 -1.29 3.31
N THR A 101 29.41 -0.39 2.37
CA THR A 101 30.37 0.56 1.79
C THR A 101 29.64 1.88 1.56
N ASP A 102 30.35 2.94 1.16
CA ASP A 102 29.69 4.15 0.68
C ASP A 102 28.75 3.82 -0.48
N THR A 103 27.50 4.26 -0.36
CA THR A 103 26.42 3.70 -1.17
C THR A 103 25.54 4.80 -1.76
N ILE A 104 25.20 4.63 -3.04
CA ILE A 104 24.22 5.45 -3.76
C ILE A 104 23.14 4.52 -4.28
N SER A 105 21.88 4.81 -3.97
CA SER A 105 20.74 4.01 -4.43
C SER A 105 19.52 4.87 -4.78
N VAL A 106 18.68 4.35 -5.67
CA VAL A 106 17.36 4.88 -5.97
C VAL A 106 16.31 3.98 -5.33
N ASN A 107 15.46 4.56 -4.47
CA ASN A 107 14.38 3.84 -3.81
C ASN A 107 13.02 4.45 -4.17
N HIS A 108 11.99 3.61 -4.27
CA HIS A 108 10.61 4.06 -4.40
C HIS A 108 9.61 3.12 -3.75
N ASN A 109 8.53 3.69 -3.22
CA ASN A 109 7.43 2.98 -2.59
C ASN A 109 6.14 3.20 -3.37
N TRP A 110 5.27 2.18 -3.41
CA TRP A 110 3.94 2.30 -3.98
C TRP A 110 2.96 1.34 -3.33
N PHE A 111 1.67 1.63 -3.49
CA PHE A 111 0.61 0.66 -3.22
C PHE A 111 -0.35 0.65 -4.40
N ASN A 112 -1.10 -0.44 -4.53
CA ASN A 112 -2.09 -0.62 -5.58
C ASN A 112 -3.28 -1.43 -5.04
N ALA A 113 -4.15 -1.90 -5.93
CA ALA A 113 -5.32 -2.68 -5.53
C ALA A 113 -4.99 -3.97 -4.77
N ALA A 114 -3.80 -4.58 -4.99
CA ALA A 114 -3.44 -5.85 -4.39
C ALA A 114 -3.18 -5.76 -2.88
N ASN A 115 -2.64 -4.65 -2.38
CA ASN A 115 -2.39 -4.45 -0.95
C ASN A 115 -3.29 -3.38 -0.31
N LEU A 116 -4.32 -2.90 -1.03
CA LEU A 116 -5.12 -1.75 -0.59
C LEU A 116 -5.80 -1.96 0.78
N LYS A 117 -6.26 -3.18 1.06
CA LYS A 117 -6.85 -3.55 2.36
C LYS A 117 -5.83 -3.41 3.49
N TYR A 118 -4.59 -3.81 3.23
CA TYR A 118 -3.51 -3.69 4.22
C TYR A 118 -3.17 -2.22 4.50
N ILE A 119 -3.10 -1.38 3.45
CA ILE A 119 -2.93 0.07 3.59
C ILE A 119 -4.04 0.68 4.46
N TRP A 120 -5.30 0.36 4.17
CA TRP A 120 -6.44 0.86 4.97
C TRP A 120 -6.34 0.44 6.44
N ASN A 121 -6.04 -0.85 6.70
CA ASN A 121 -5.89 -1.36 8.05
C ASN A 121 -4.77 -0.62 8.81
N ASN A 122 -3.65 -0.33 8.15
CA ASN A 122 -2.55 0.40 8.76
C ASN A 122 -2.91 1.87 9.04
N ILE A 123 -3.57 2.57 8.11
CA ILE A 123 -4.05 3.95 8.36
C ILE A 123 -5.03 3.97 9.54
N SER A 124 -6.01 3.08 9.52
CA SER A 124 -7.05 2.99 10.55
C SER A 124 -6.46 2.60 11.91
N SER A 125 -5.49 1.68 11.96
CA SER A 125 -4.79 1.29 13.19
C SER A 125 -3.96 2.44 13.76
N ASN A 126 -3.19 3.16 12.93
CA ASN A 126 -2.41 4.30 13.39
C ASN A 126 -3.29 5.46 13.86
N LEU A 127 -4.47 5.68 13.27
CA LEU A 127 -5.44 6.63 13.82
C LEU A 127 -5.86 6.26 15.25
N ARG A 128 -6.09 4.97 15.54
CA ARG A 128 -6.44 4.53 16.91
C ARG A 128 -5.30 4.80 17.88
N LYS A 129 -4.04 4.60 17.46
CA LYS A 129 -2.88 4.95 18.29
C LYS A 129 -2.85 6.45 18.59
N VAL A 130 -3.05 7.31 17.59
CA VAL A 130 -3.16 8.77 17.79
C VAL A 130 -4.27 9.11 18.78
N VAL A 131 -5.47 8.55 18.59
CA VAL A 131 -6.63 8.79 19.48
C VAL A 131 -6.32 8.40 20.92
N ILE A 132 -5.62 7.28 21.13
CA ILE A 132 -5.20 6.83 22.46
C ILE A 132 -4.15 7.78 23.06
N GLU A 133 -3.14 8.15 22.28
CA GLU A 133 -2.02 8.99 22.72
C GLU A 133 -2.47 10.37 23.18
N ILE A 134 -3.42 10.99 22.46
CA ILE A 134 -3.92 12.34 22.80
C ILE A 134 -5.27 12.30 23.53
N ASN A 135 -5.65 11.17 24.13
CA ASN A 135 -6.98 10.98 24.71
C ASN A 135 -7.31 11.99 25.83
N ASP A 136 -6.31 12.57 26.49
CA ASP A 136 -6.49 13.62 27.51
C ASP A 136 -7.15 14.89 26.92
N PHE A 137 -6.99 15.13 25.62
CA PHE A 137 -7.58 16.27 24.89
C PHE A 137 -8.95 15.97 24.28
N ARG A 138 -9.57 14.82 24.59
CA ARG A 138 -10.81 14.35 23.95
C ARG A 138 -12.03 15.27 24.13
N ARG A 139 -12.01 16.14 25.14
CA ARG A 139 -13.06 17.14 25.39
C ARG A 139 -12.97 18.36 24.46
N SER A 140 -11.87 18.51 23.71
CA SER A 140 -11.73 19.59 22.74
C SER A 140 -12.74 19.42 21.59
N HIS A 141 -13.30 20.55 21.14
CA HIS A 141 -14.31 20.57 20.07
C HIS A 141 -13.75 20.12 18.70
N ASN A 142 -12.43 20.19 18.52
CA ASN A 142 -11.71 19.87 17.30
C ASN A 142 -10.84 18.59 17.44
N PHE A 143 -11.14 17.73 18.42
CA PHE A 143 -10.35 16.54 18.70
C PHE A 143 -10.16 15.63 17.47
N ASN A 144 -11.22 15.43 16.69
CA ASN A 144 -11.18 14.58 15.51
C ASN A 144 -10.29 15.17 14.40
N GLU A 145 -10.36 16.48 14.19
CA GLU A 145 -9.51 17.21 13.25
C GLU A 145 -8.05 17.12 13.67
N GLN A 146 -7.76 17.29 14.95
CA GLN A 146 -6.41 17.13 15.52
C GLN A 146 -5.89 15.71 15.32
N CYS A 147 -6.71 14.68 15.56
CA CYS A 147 -6.34 13.29 15.29
C CYS A 147 -5.95 13.08 13.81
N GLN A 148 -6.70 13.67 12.86
CA GLN A 148 -6.37 13.58 11.43
C GLN A 148 -5.11 14.36 11.07
N GLN A 149 -4.86 15.51 11.68
CA GLN A 149 -3.64 16.31 11.47
C GLN A 149 -2.41 15.58 11.98
N ILE A 150 -2.47 15.03 13.20
CA ILE A 150 -1.37 14.24 13.77
C ILE A 150 -1.13 12.99 12.92
N LEU A 151 -2.19 12.27 12.54
CA LEU A 151 -2.07 11.12 11.63
C LEU A 151 -1.38 11.51 10.31
N HIS A 152 -1.72 12.65 9.72
CA HIS A 152 -1.06 13.12 8.51
C HIS A 152 0.43 13.43 8.73
N VAL A 153 0.78 14.10 9.84
CA VAL A 153 2.17 14.47 10.13
C VAL A 153 3.03 13.25 10.46
N ASP A 154 2.51 12.34 11.29
CA ASP A 154 3.24 11.15 11.76
C ASP A 154 3.27 10.04 10.70
N PHE A 155 2.10 9.72 10.14
CA PHE A 155 1.97 8.59 9.22
C PHE A 155 2.15 8.98 7.76
N GLY A 156 1.93 10.26 7.41
CA GLY A 156 2.10 10.80 6.05
C GLY A 156 0.82 10.85 5.21
N ILE A 157 -0.32 10.37 5.73
CA ILE A 157 -1.64 10.48 5.08
C ILE A 157 -2.77 10.40 6.10
N ASN A 158 -3.82 11.19 5.92
CA ASN A 158 -5.04 11.06 6.71
C ASN A 158 -6.15 10.29 5.96
N ILE A 159 -7.27 9.98 6.64
CA ILE A 159 -8.37 9.19 6.06
C ILE A 159 -9.00 9.91 4.86
N ALA A 160 -9.16 11.24 4.95
CA ALA A 160 -9.78 12.01 3.89
C ALA A 160 -8.94 11.98 2.60
N GLU A 161 -7.62 12.13 2.71
CA GLU A 161 -6.69 12.07 1.59
C GLU A 161 -6.60 10.68 0.98
N PHE A 162 -6.61 9.64 1.81
CA PHE A 162 -6.68 8.26 1.35
C PHE A 162 -7.96 8.04 0.54
N LEU A 163 -9.11 8.49 1.06
CA LEU A 163 -10.39 8.42 0.35
C LEU A 163 -10.35 9.19 -0.98
N GLU A 164 -9.72 10.38 -1.03
CA GLU A 164 -9.54 11.10 -2.29
C GLU A 164 -8.75 10.30 -3.33
N ILE A 165 -7.71 9.57 -2.91
CA ILE A 165 -6.93 8.69 -3.80
C ILE A 165 -7.83 7.60 -4.37
N LEU A 166 -8.59 6.91 -3.52
CA LEU A 166 -9.53 5.86 -3.94
C LEU A 166 -10.56 6.40 -4.93
N CYS A 167 -11.19 7.52 -4.59
CA CYS A 167 -12.20 8.17 -5.41
C CYS A 167 -11.64 8.61 -6.77
N PHE A 168 -10.42 9.15 -6.80
CA PHE A 168 -9.75 9.55 -8.03
C PHE A 168 -9.45 8.35 -8.93
N ILE A 169 -8.90 7.26 -8.37
CA ILE A 169 -8.60 6.05 -9.13
C ILE A 169 -9.90 5.43 -9.66
N ALA A 170 -10.92 5.27 -8.80
CA ALA A 170 -12.21 4.72 -9.20
C ALA A 170 -12.86 5.52 -10.33
N LYS A 171 -12.89 6.86 -10.23
CA LYS A 171 -13.39 7.74 -11.32
C LYS A 171 -12.68 7.49 -12.64
N ARG A 172 -11.34 7.39 -12.62
CA ARG A 172 -10.55 7.12 -13.82
C ARG A 172 -10.84 5.76 -14.42
N ARG A 173 -10.98 4.72 -13.59
CA ARG A 173 -11.31 3.36 -14.05
C ARG A 173 -12.71 3.29 -14.66
N LEU A 174 -13.70 3.89 -14.00
CA LEU A 174 -15.06 4.00 -14.53
C LEU A 174 -15.11 4.79 -15.84
N PHE A 175 -14.32 5.86 -15.98
CA PHE A 175 -14.22 6.62 -17.22
C PHE A 175 -13.67 5.78 -18.38
N LEU A 176 -12.63 4.98 -18.14
CA LEU A 176 -12.04 4.08 -19.15
C LEU A 176 -13.06 3.05 -19.66
N LEU A 177 -13.82 2.44 -18.75
CA LEU A 177 -14.89 1.49 -19.10
C LEU A 177 -15.98 2.11 -19.98
N LYS A 178 -16.43 3.34 -19.67
CA LYS A 178 -17.45 4.03 -20.49
C LYS A 178 -16.96 4.29 -21.91
N LYS A 179 -15.67 4.62 -22.07
CA LYS A 179 -15.08 4.90 -23.38
C LYS A 179 -14.99 3.64 -24.24
N GLN A 180 -14.68 2.49 -23.64
CA GLN A 180 -14.67 1.18 -24.30
C GLN A 180 -16.06 0.76 -24.80
N GLY A 181 -17.12 1.02 -24.04
CA GLY A 181 -18.49 0.66 -24.45
C GLY A 181 -19.04 1.41 -25.68
N ASN A 182 -18.43 2.54 -26.05
CA ASN A 182 -18.91 3.42 -27.13
C ASN A 182 -18.08 3.32 -28.42
N SER A 183 -17.06 2.44 -28.50
CA SER A 183 -16.22 2.32 -29.69
C SER A 183 -15.86 0.86 -29.99
N ASN A 184 -16.15 0.43 -31.22
CA ASN A 184 -15.60 -0.81 -31.75
C ASN A 184 -14.06 -0.68 -31.85
N ILE A 185 -13.36 -1.47 -31.03
CA ILE A 185 -12.00 -1.99 -31.20
C ILE A 185 -10.79 -1.17 -30.64
N LYS A 186 -9.89 -1.93 -29.95
CA LYS A 186 -8.47 -1.71 -29.59
C LYS A 186 -8.13 -0.85 -28.35
N ASN A 187 -7.73 -1.57 -27.29
CA ASN A 187 -6.79 -1.22 -26.22
C ASN A 187 -6.53 0.29 -25.97
N ILE A 188 -7.03 0.82 -24.85
CA ILE A 188 -6.86 2.24 -24.48
C ILE A 188 -5.40 2.52 -24.08
N GLN A 189 -4.73 3.33 -24.88
CA GLN A 189 -3.36 3.79 -24.70
C GLN A 189 -3.25 4.76 -23.51
N CYS A 190 -2.32 4.51 -22.60
CA CYS A 190 -2.02 5.39 -21.47
C CYS A 190 -1.11 6.53 -21.96
N PRO A 191 -1.46 7.82 -21.78
CA PRO A 191 -0.73 8.94 -22.41
C PRO A 191 0.70 9.18 -21.90
N SER A 192 1.16 8.45 -20.87
CA SER A 192 2.49 8.61 -20.28
C SER A 192 3.48 7.50 -20.65
N SER A 193 3.07 6.51 -21.44
CA SER A 193 3.95 5.43 -21.90
C SER A 193 3.29 4.71 -23.07
N HIS A 194 3.88 4.78 -24.26
CA HIS A 194 3.43 4.05 -25.45
C HIS A 194 3.37 2.52 -25.30
N MET A 195 3.66 1.96 -24.11
CA MET A 195 3.94 0.55 -23.88
C MET A 195 2.99 -0.19 -22.93
N PHE A 196 2.02 0.48 -22.29
CA PHE A 196 1.13 -0.18 -21.32
C PHE A 196 -0.36 0.13 -21.54
N TYR A 197 -1.12 -0.91 -21.89
CA TYR A 197 -2.57 -0.88 -22.03
C TYR A 197 -3.22 -1.44 -20.75
N ILE A 198 -4.06 -0.64 -20.09
CA ILE A 198 -4.90 -1.15 -18.99
C ILE A 198 -6.07 -1.90 -19.63
N ASN A 199 -6.12 -3.21 -19.43
CA ASN A 199 -7.24 -4.04 -19.87
C ASN A 199 -8.40 -4.05 -18.85
N ASP A 200 -9.52 -4.63 -19.25
CA ASP A 200 -10.75 -4.66 -18.46
C ASP A 200 -10.58 -5.42 -17.14
N PHE A 201 -9.69 -6.42 -17.09
CA PHE A 201 -9.38 -7.15 -15.86
C PHE A 201 -8.71 -6.26 -14.82
N HIS A 202 -7.72 -5.46 -15.22
CA HIS A 202 -7.07 -4.51 -14.30
C HIS A 202 -8.06 -3.47 -13.77
N ILE A 203 -8.95 -2.99 -14.63
CA ILE A 203 -10.00 -2.05 -14.22
C ILE A 203 -10.94 -2.70 -13.21
N TYR A 204 -11.46 -3.89 -13.52
CA TYR A 204 -12.36 -4.63 -12.64
C TYR A 204 -11.70 -4.96 -11.30
N TYR A 205 -10.45 -5.43 -11.33
CA TYR A 205 -9.69 -5.75 -10.13
C TYR A 205 -9.49 -4.51 -9.24
N ASP A 206 -9.10 -3.38 -9.82
CA ASP A 206 -8.97 -2.12 -9.09
C ASP A 206 -10.30 -1.70 -8.45
N LEU A 207 -11.39 -1.70 -9.23
CA LEU A 207 -12.71 -1.28 -8.75
C LEU A 207 -13.26 -2.21 -7.66
N LYS A 208 -13.10 -3.53 -7.80
CA LYS A 208 -13.53 -4.52 -6.80
C LYS A 208 -12.80 -4.33 -5.48
N ASN A 209 -11.49 -4.13 -5.51
CA ASN A 209 -10.70 -3.90 -4.30
C ASN A 209 -11.03 -2.54 -3.66
N ILE A 210 -11.24 -1.49 -4.45
CA ILE A 210 -11.68 -0.19 -3.93
C ILE A 210 -13.05 -0.31 -3.27
N ASP A 211 -14.03 -0.96 -3.92
CA ASP A 211 -15.36 -1.19 -3.32
C ASP A 211 -15.28 -1.95 -2.00
N THR A 212 -14.47 -3.01 -1.96
CA THR A 212 -14.22 -3.78 -0.74
C THR A 212 -13.67 -2.90 0.38
N VAL A 213 -12.67 -2.06 0.09
CA VAL A 213 -12.10 -1.15 1.08
C VAL A 213 -13.10 -0.09 1.52
N LEU A 214 -13.84 0.53 0.61
CA LEU A 214 -14.87 1.52 0.96
C LEU A 214 -15.94 0.90 1.87
N LYS A 215 -16.35 -0.35 1.63
CA LYS A 215 -17.28 -1.09 2.50
C LYS A 215 -16.70 -1.33 3.90
N THR A 216 -15.41 -1.59 4.01
CA THR A 216 -14.76 -1.67 5.34
C THR A 216 -14.59 -0.30 5.98
N MET A 217 -14.40 0.77 5.20
CA MET A 217 -14.31 2.14 5.72
C MET A 217 -15.60 2.59 6.38
N ILE A 218 -16.77 2.33 5.77
CA ILE A 218 -18.06 2.74 6.35
C ILE A 218 -18.43 2.01 7.66
N GLN A 219 -17.78 0.89 7.95
CA GLN A 219 -17.91 0.15 9.21
C GLN A 219 -17.01 0.73 10.31
N ASP A 220 -16.02 1.54 9.95
CA ASP A 220 -15.14 2.18 10.92
C ASP A 220 -15.88 3.33 11.62
N LYS A 221 -15.85 3.33 12.96
CA LYS A 221 -16.59 4.32 13.78
C LYS A 221 -16.20 5.77 13.46
N PHE A 222 -14.93 6.03 13.15
CA PHE A 222 -14.47 7.38 12.83
C PHE A 222 -15.06 7.87 11.51
N VAL A 223 -15.05 7.00 10.50
CA VAL A 223 -15.63 7.29 9.19
C VAL A 223 -17.16 7.41 9.29
N HIS A 224 -17.80 6.48 10.00
CA HIS A 224 -19.26 6.44 10.19
C HIS A 224 -19.80 7.73 10.82
N ASN A 225 -19.11 8.24 11.83
CA ASN A 225 -19.52 9.46 12.53
C ASN A 225 -19.20 10.75 11.74
N CYS A 226 -18.38 10.67 10.69
CA CYS A 226 -18.07 11.81 9.84
C CYS A 226 -18.96 11.77 8.58
N SER A 227 -20.09 12.50 8.62
CA SER A 227 -21.09 12.52 7.52
C SER A 227 -20.46 12.78 6.13
N ARG A 228 -19.49 13.70 6.05
CA ARG A 228 -18.76 14.00 4.82
C ARG A 228 -18.01 12.78 4.25
N LEU A 229 -17.29 12.04 5.09
CA LEU A 229 -16.53 10.86 4.68
C LEU A 229 -17.46 9.69 4.36
N TYR A 230 -18.42 9.43 5.25
CA TYR A 230 -19.41 8.35 5.11
C TYR A 230 -20.21 8.50 3.80
N ASN A 231 -20.82 9.66 3.58
CA ASN A 231 -21.63 9.92 2.38
C ASN A 231 -20.80 9.80 1.10
N LYS A 232 -19.52 10.22 1.14
CA LYS A 232 -18.62 10.07 -0.01
C LYS A 232 -18.29 8.60 -0.29
N CYS A 233 -18.07 7.77 0.74
CA CYS A 233 -17.90 6.33 0.57
C CYS A 233 -19.14 5.69 -0.05
N ILE A 234 -20.33 5.94 0.51
CA ILE A 234 -21.60 5.39 0.01
C ILE A 234 -21.85 5.78 -1.45
N LYS A 235 -21.63 7.05 -1.80
CA LYS A 235 -21.76 7.53 -3.19
C LYS A 235 -20.87 6.74 -4.14
N PHE A 236 -19.63 6.47 -3.77
CA PHE A 236 -18.70 5.74 -4.62
C PHE A 236 -18.98 4.23 -4.65
N ILE A 237 -19.39 3.62 -3.54
CA ILE A 237 -19.86 2.23 -3.50
C ILE A 237 -21.04 2.05 -4.47
N SER A 238 -22.04 2.93 -4.39
CA SER A 238 -23.20 2.89 -5.30
C SER A 238 -22.78 3.03 -6.77
N LEU A 239 -21.90 4.00 -7.06
CA LEU A 239 -21.36 4.21 -8.40
C LEU A 239 -20.62 2.97 -8.93
N ILE A 240 -19.76 2.34 -8.13
CA ILE A 240 -19.02 1.14 -8.56
C ILE A 240 -19.97 -0.04 -8.78
N ASN A 241 -20.95 -0.24 -7.90
CA ASN A 241 -21.92 -1.33 -8.01
C ASN A 241 -22.80 -1.19 -9.26
N GLN A 242 -23.25 0.02 -9.58
CA GLN A 242 -24.03 0.29 -10.79
C GLN A 242 -23.25 -0.19 -12.04
N TYR A 243 -21.97 0.15 -12.15
CA TYR A 243 -21.15 -0.27 -13.29
C TYR A 243 -20.79 -1.75 -13.28
N THR A 244 -20.53 -2.33 -12.12
CA THR A 244 -20.22 -3.76 -12.01
C THR A 244 -21.41 -4.64 -12.44
N SER A 245 -22.63 -4.20 -12.15
CA SER A 245 -23.85 -4.88 -12.61
C SER A 245 -24.02 -4.85 -14.13
N LEU A 246 -23.60 -3.77 -14.79
CA LEU A 246 -23.62 -3.63 -16.26
C LEU A 246 -22.59 -4.56 -16.92
N ILE A 247 -21.40 -4.68 -16.34
CA ILE A 247 -20.34 -5.56 -16.84
C ILE A 247 -20.74 -7.04 -16.70
N ASN A 248 -21.29 -7.45 -15.55
CA ASN A 248 -21.69 -8.84 -15.32
C ASN A 248 -22.81 -9.33 -16.26
N LYS A 249 -23.61 -8.41 -16.83
CA LYS A 249 -24.60 -8.74 -17.87
C LYS A 249 -23.98 -8.96 -19.26
N ASN A 250 -22.77 -8.44 -19.51
CA ASN A 250 -22.14 -8.38 -20.83
C ASN A 250 -20.85 -9.23 -20.96
N ILE A 251 -20.48 -10.02 -19.94
CA ILE A 251 -19.30 -10.89 -20.00
C ILE A 251 -19.71 -12.31 -20.43
N PRO A 252 -19.23 -12.82 -21.58
CA PRO A 252 -19.37 -14.22 -21.95
C PRO A 252 -18.75 -15.15 -20.89
N TYR A 253 -19.42 -16.28 -20.63
CA TYR A 253 -19.06 -17.30 -19.64
C TYR A 253 -17.58 -17.73 -19.67
N VAL A 254 -16.90 -17.62 -20.82
CA VAL A 254 -15.49 -17.98 -21.06
C VAL A 254 -14.50 -17.11 -20.26
N LEU A 255 -14.85 -15.87 -19.91
CA LEU A 255 -13.99 -15.00 -19.08
C LEU A 255 -14.11 -15.32 -17.59
N LYS A 256 -15.22 -15.91 -17.12
CA LYS A 256 -15.40 -16.30 -15.71
C LYS A 256 -14.44 -17.42 -15.27
N THR A 257 -14.13 -18.36 -16.17
CA THR A 257 -13.26 -19.51 -15.88
C THR A 257 -11.77 -19.16 -15.95
N ASN A 258 -11.36 -18.27 -16.86
CA ASN A 258 -9.99 -17.75 -16.89
C ASN A 258 -9.74 -16.67 -15.81
N MET A 259 -10.78 -15.97 -15.33
CA MET A 259 -10.68 -15.00 -14.22
C MET A 259 -10.19 -15.62 -12.91
N LEU A 260 -10.56 -16.87 -12.61
CA LEU A 260 -10.13 -17.53 -11.38
C LEU A 260 -8.68 -18.01 -11.49
N LYS A 261 -8.27 -18.58 -12.63
CA LYS A 261 -6.92 -19.18 -12.79
C LYS A 261 -5.78 -18.17 -12.70
N THR A 262 -5.93 -16.97 -13.27
CA THR A 262 -4.85 -15.95 -13.25
C THR A 262 -4.73 -15.21 -11.92
N ILE A 263 -5.81 -15.19 -11.11
CA ILE A 263 -5.79 -14.59 -9.76
C ILE A 263 -5.03 -15.49 -8.80
N TYR A 264 -5.24 -16.81 -8.85
CA TYR A 264 -4.54 -17.75 -7.95
C TYR A 264 -3.06 -17.93 -8.31
N SER A 265 -2.66 -17.83 -9.58
CA SER A 265 -1.25 -18.01 -9.96
C SER A 265 -0.31 -16.85 -9.57
N LEU A 266 -0.85 -15.69 -9.16
CA LEU A 266 -0.06 -14.52 -8.76
C LEU A 266 -0.12 -14.24 -7.25
N THR A 267 -0.94 -14.97 -6.49
CA THR A 267 -1.03 -14.85 -5.02
C THR A 267 -0.32 -15.97 -4.27
N ASP A 268 0.22 -16.96 -4.98
CA ASP A 268 0.92 -18.13 -4.42
C ASP A 268 2.45 -18.05 -4.53
N ILE A 269 3.03 -16.83 -4.55
CA ILE A 269 4.48 -16.58 -4.40
C ILE A 269 4.67 -15.47 -3.37
#